data_AF-A0A6V7JG16-F1
#
_entry.id   AF-A0A6V7JG16-F1
#
_cell.length_a   1.000
_cell.length_b   1.000
_cell.length_c   1.000
_cell.angle_alpha   90.00
_cell.angle_beta   90.00
_cell.angle_gamma   90.00
#
_symmetry.space_group_name_H-M   'P 1'
#
loop_
_entity.id
_entity.type
_entity.pdbx_description
1 polymer ?
#
loop_
_entity_poly.entity_id
_entity_poly.type
_entity_poly.pdbx_seq_one_letter_code
_entity_poly.pdbx_strand_id
1 'polypeptide(L)'
;FPAGILQPSFYSQHFPKSLNYGGIGVVIGHEITHGFDDKGRQFDKDGNMMQWWNNATVRAFRERAQCIVEQYSRYKLKDVNLYVDGRMTQGENIADNGGLKQSFR
;
A
#
# COMPACT_ATOMS: atom_id res chain seq x y z
N PHE A 1 -12.40 -8.96 -1.99
CA PHE A 1 -11.67 -9.92 -1.14
C PHE A 1 -12.24 -11.32 -1.34
N PRO A 2 -11.48 -12.25 -1.95
CA PRO A 2 -11.92 -13.63 -2.15
C PRO A 2 -12.19 -14.36 -0.81
N ALA A 3 -13.05 -15.37 -0.80
CA ALA A 3 -13.34 -16.13 0.43
C ALA A 3 -12.07 -16.74 1.08
N GLY A 4 -11.07 -17.09 0.27
CA GLY A 4 -9.83 -17.71 0.74
C GLY A 4 -8.93 -16.82 1.61
N ILE A 5 -9.11 -15.49 1.64
CA ILE A 5 -8.36 -14.63 2.58
C ILE A 5 -9.13 -14.35 3.87
N LEU A 6 -10.44 -14.62 3.90
CA LEU A 6 -11.32 -14.37 5.03
C LEU A 6 -11.28 -15.52 6.05
N GLN A 7 -10.07 -15.90 6.46
CA GLN A 7 -9.81 -16.98 7.40
C GLN A 7 -8.65 -16.60 8.33
N PRO A 8 -8.47 -17.31 9.47
CA PRO A 8 -7.27 -17.17 10.29
C PRO A 8 -6.00 -17.36 9.44
N SER A 9 -4.95 -16.54 9.58
CA SER A 9 -4.71 -15.54 10.64
C SER A 9 -5.20 -14.12 10.32
N PHE A 10 -5.87 -13.90 9.18
CA PHE A 10 -6.30 -12.56 8.76
C PHE A 10 -7.65 -12.15 9.34
N TYR A 11 -8.61 -13.08 9.41
CA TYR A 11 -9.95 -12.81 9.88
C TYR A 11 -10.57 -13.98 10.64
N SER A 12 -11.26 -13.68 11.73
CA SER A 12 -12.24 -14.57 12.33
C SER A 12 -13.31 -13.75 13.04
N GLN A 13 -14.57 -14.19 12.96
CA GLN A 13 -15.65 -13.59 13.74
C GLN A 13 -15.43 -13.72 15.26
N HIS A 14 -14.58 -14.66 15.69
CA HIS A 14 -14.26 -14.90 17.10
C HIS A 14 -13.01 -14.15 17.57
N PHE A 15 -12.28 -13.48 16.68
CA PHE A 15 -11.11 -12.69 17.07
C PHE A 15 -11.51 -11.36 17.71
N PRO A 16 -10.74 -10.87 18.70
CA PRO A 16 -10.86 -9.48 19.12
C PRO A 16 -10.66 -8.56 17.92
N LYS A 17 -11.36 -7.41 17.92
CA LYS A 17 -11.30 -6.45 16.80
C LYS A 17 -9.86 -6.07 16.45
N SER A 18 -8.99 -5.90 17.44
CA SER A 18 -7.58 -5.59 17.22
C SER A 18 -6.87 -6.56 16.26
N LEU A 19 -7.13 -7.86 16.37
CA LEU A 19 -6.56 -8.85 15.44
C LEU A 19 -7.20 -8.78 14.04
N ASN A 20 -8.51 -8.55 13.96
CA ASN A 20 -9.17 -8.38 12.65
C ASN A 20 -8.71 -7.10 11.94
N TYR A 21 -8.56 -5.98 12.64
CA TYR A 21 -8.00 -4.76 12.08
C TYR A 21 -6.51 -4.94 11.73
N GLY A 22 -5.71 -5.56 12.60
CA GLY A 22 -4.29 -5.84 12.31
C GLY A 22 -4.06 -6.85 11.17
N GLY A 23 -5.00 -7.76 10.93
CA GLY A 23 -4.99 -8.71 9.83
C GLY A 23 -5.74 -8.17 8.61
N ILE A 24 -7.01 -8.56 8.46
CA ILE A 24 -7.81 -8.21 7.28
C ILE A 24 -8.00 -6.69 7.10
N GLY A 25 -8.02 -5.90 8.18
CA GLY A 25 -8.13 -4.45 8.07
C GLY A 25 -6.95 -3.80 7.36
N VAL A 26 -5.72 -4.27 7.62
CA VAL A 26 -4.51 -3.81 6.90
C VAL A 26 -4.61 -4.17 5.42
N VAL A 27 -5.03 -5.40 5.11
CA VAL A 27 -5.21 -5.84 3.72
C VAL A 27 -6.26 -4.98 3.00
N ILE A 28 -7.39 -4.69 3.65
CA ILE A 28 -8.41 -3.82 3.07
C ILE A 28 -7.85 -2.41 2.81
N GLY A 29 -7.14 -1.85 3.79
CA GLY A 29 -6.51 -0.55 3.64
C GLY A 29 -5.44 -0.52 2.54
N HIS A 30 -4.70 -1.63 2.37
CA HIS A 30 -3.69 -1.80 1.33
C HIS A 30 -4.34 -1.76 -0.06
N GLU A 31 -5.38 -2.57 -0.30
CA GLU A 31 -6.09 -2.58 -1.59
C GLU A 31 -6.77 -1.24 -1.92
N ILE A 32 -7.30 -0.54 -0.91
CA ILE A 32 -7.85 0.82 -1.12
C ILE A 32 -6.74 1.79 -1.50
N THR A 33 -5.57 1.68 -0.87
CA THR A 33 -4.43 2.57 -1.11
C THR A 33 -3.85 2.39 -2.51
N HIS A 34 -3.95 1.19 -3.11
CA HIS A 34 -3.58 0.98 -4.52
C HIS A 34 -4.30 1.90 -5.49
N GLY A 35 -5.54 2.32 -5.20
CA GLY A 35 -6.25 3.33 -6.00
C GLY A 35 -5.57 4.71 -6.01
N PHE A 36 -4.59 4.94 -5.12
CA PHE A 36 -3.90 6.22 -4.92
C PHE A 36 -2.37 6.09 -4.93
N ASP A 37 -1.83 4.93 -5.32
CA ASP A 37 -0.38 4.72 -5.45
C ASP A 37 0.18 5.38 -6.73
N ASP A 38 1.41 5.03 -7.13
CA ASP A 38 2.08 5.63 -8.28
C ASP A 38 1.33 5.41 -9.61
N LYS A 39 0.62 4.28 -9.75
CA LYS A 39 -0.19 3.91 -10.91
C LYS A 39 -1.66 4.24 -10.71
N GLY A 40 -2.26 3.84 -9.60
CA GLY A 40 -3.68 4.02 -9.32
C GLY A 40 -4.13 5.47 -9.38
N ARG A 41 -3.30 6.41 -8.91
CA ARG A 41 -3.58 7.85 -9.00
C ARG A 41 -3.78 8.39 -10.42
N GLN A 42 -3.42 7.62 -11.44
CA GLN A 42 -3.56 8.00 -12.86
C GLN A 42 -4.92 7.61 -13.43
N PHE A 43 -5.74 6.89 -12.65
CA PHE A 43 -7.08 6.47 -13.03
C PHE A 43 -8.12 7.26 -12.23
N ASP A 44 -9.18 7.70 -12.91
CA ASP A 44 -10.32 8.33 -12.27
C ASP A 44 -11.24 7.29 -11.58
N LYS A 45 -12.34 7.78 -10.99
CA LYS A 45 -13.34 6.95 -10.30
C LYS A 45 -13.99 5.87 -11.18
N ASP A 46 -13.98 6.04 -12.49
CA ASP A 46 -14.60 5.12 -13.45
C ASP A 46 -13.56 4.18 -14.09
N GLY A 47 -12.28 4.31 -13.71
CA GLY A 47 -11.18 3.49 -14.22
C GLY A 47 -10.56 4.02 -15.51
N ASN A 48 -10.82 5.27 -15.90
CA ASN A 48 -10.20 5.87 -17.08
C ASN A 48 -8.83 6.46 -16.75
N MET A 49 -7.85 6.24 -17.62
CA MET A 49 -6.55 6.89 -17.51
C MET A 49 -6.68 8.39 -17.80
N MET A 50 -6.70 9.21 -16.74
CA MET A 50 -6.90 10.64 -16.81
C MET A 50 -6.16 11.34 -15.67
N GLN A 51 -5.44 12.42 -15.96
CA GLN A 51 -4.85 13.23 -14.90
C GLN A 51 -5.92 14.08 -14.21
N TRP A 52 -6.41 13.61 -13.06
CA TRP A 52 -7.39 14.30 -12.22
C TRP A 52 -6.75 15.07 -11.04
N TRP A 53 -5.44 14.98 -10.87
CA TRP A 53 -4.66 15.80 -9.93
C TRP A 53 -4.05 17.01 -10.60
N ASN A 54 -4.06 18.15 -9.89
CA ASN A 54 -3.31 19.31 -10.33
C ASN A 54 -1.79 19.08 -10.18
N ASN A 55 -1.00 19.90 -10.87
CA ASN A 55 0.46 19.76 -10.92
C ASN A 55 1.14 19.91 -9.55
N ALA A 56 0.56 20.71 -8.64
CA ALA A 56 1.10 20.88 -7.29
C ALA A 56 0.96 19.59 -6.47
N THR A 57 -0.21 18.94 -6.53
CA THR A 57 -0.45 17.65 -5.86
C THR A 57 0.44 16.55 -6.44
N VAL A 58 0.60 16.48 -7.77
CA VAL A 58 1.49 15.49 -8.40
C VAL A 58 2.94 15.67 -7.93
N ARG A 59 3.42 16.91 -7.83
CA ARG A 59 4.78 17.20 -7.32
C ARG A 59 4.93 16.75 -5.86
N ALA A 60 3.99 17.17 -5.00
CA ALA A 60 4.02 16.85 -3.58
C ALA A 60 3.85 15.35 -3.29
N PHE A 61 3.16 14.61 -4.17
CA PHE A 61 3.10 13.15 -4.12
C PHE A 61 4.45 12.53 -4.45
N ARG A 62 5.06 12.94 -5.57
CA ARG A 62 6.36 12.41 -6.01
C ARG A 62 7.45 12.63 -4.97
N GLU A 63 7.48 13.80 -4.33
CA GLU A 63 8.41 14.10 -3.23
C GLU A 63 8.27 13.13 -2.05
N ARG A 64 7.03 12.80 -1.65
CA ARG A 64 6.78 11.84 -0.57
C ARG A 64 7.06 10.39 -0.99
N ALA A 65 6.68 10.02 -2.20
CA ALA A 65 6.94 8.69 -2.75
C ALA A 65 8.46 8.42 -2.89
N GLN A 66 9.25 9.47 -3.16
CA GLN A 66 10.70 9.38 -3.21
C GLN A 66 11.31 8.98 -1.84
N CYS A 67 10.75 9.47 -0.73
CA CYS A 67 11.17 9.04 0.62
C CYS A 67 10.98 7.52 0.81
N ILE A 68 9.87 6.96 0.34
CA ILE A 68 9.60 5.52 0.39
C ILE A 68 10.62 4.76 -0.46
N VAL A 69 10.91 5.21 -1.68
CA VAL A 69 11.92 4.59 -2.56
C VAL A 69 13.28 4.56 -1.86
N GLU A 70 13.71 5.68 -1.29
CA GLU A 70 15.00 5.80 -0.63
C GLU A 70 15.10 4.95 0.64
N GLN A 71 14.02 4.87 1.41
CA GLN A 71 13.96 4.00 2.59
C GLN A 71 14.12 2.54 2.18
N TYR A 72 13.28 2.07 1.26
CA TYR A 72 13.24 0.65 0.91
C TYR A 72 14.49 0.20 0.15
N SER A 73 15.10 1.09 -0.66
CA SER A 73 16.35 0.79 -1.37
C SER A 73 17.55 0.53 -0.44
N ARG A 74 17.45 0.88 0.85
CA ARG A 74 18.51 0.61 1.84
C ARG A 74 18.39 -0.77 2.47
N TYR A 75 17.28 -1.49 2.27
CA TYR A 75 17.10 -2.82 2.82
C TYR A 75 17.88 -3.85 2.01
N LYS A 76 18.75 -4.57 2.69
CA LYS A 76 19.51 -5.69 2.12
C LYS A 76 18.88 -7.01 2.55
N LEU A 77 18.44 -7.80 1.57
CA LEU A 77 17.95 -9.15 1.76
C LEU A 77 19.15 -10.08 1.97
N LYS A 78 19.37 -10.50 3.22
CA LYS A 78 20.56 -11.28 3.61
C LYS A 78 20.67 -12.61 2.87
N ASP A 79 19.53 -13.27 2.65
CA ASP A 79 19.48 -14.63 2.09
C ASP A 79 19.90 -14.69 0.61
N VAL A 80 19.70 -13.60 -0.13
CA VAL A 80 20.06 -13.49 -1.55
C VAL A 80 21.17 -12.48 -1.81
N ASN A 81 21.66 -11.81 -0.76
CA ASN A 81 22.69 -10.76 -0.81
C ASN A 81 22.38 -9.61 -1.80
N LEU A 82 21.10 -9.30 -2.01
CA LEU A 82 20.63 -8.23 -2.89
C LEU A 82 19.96 -7.11 -2.07
N TYR A 83 19.96 -5.90 -2.62
CA TYR A 83 19.15 -4.80 -2.09
C TYR A 83 17.75 -4.84 -2.71
N VAL A 84 16.75 -4.44 -1.94
CA VAL A 84 15.40 -4.22 -2.46
C VAL A 84 15.47 -3.09 -3.48
N ASP A 85 14.85 -3.27 -4.65
CA ASP A 85 14.62 -2.18 -5.58
C ASP A 85 13.41 -1.37 -5.09
N GLY A 86 13.68 -0.28 -4.37
CA GLY A 86 12.64 0.58 -3.80
C GLY A 86 11.76 1.27 -4.85
N ARG A 87 12.25 1.40 -6.10
CA ARG A 87 11.47 1.95 -7.21
C ARG A 87 10.53 0.89 -7.78
N MET A 88 11.01 -0.33 -7.96
CA MET A 88 10.20 -1.46 -8.42
C MET A 88 9.08 -1.81 -7.42
N THR A 89 9.37 -1.71 -6.12
CA THR A 89 8.42 -2.04 -5.03
C THR A 89 7.59 -0.84 -4.55
N GLN A 90 7.74 0.34 -5.16
CA GLN A 90 7.15 1.60 -4.66
C GLN A 90 5.65 1.52 -4.38
N GLY A 91 4.86 1.00 -5.32
CA GLY A 91 3.39 0.93 -5.19
C GLY A 91 2.96 0.09 -3.99
N GLU A 92 3.51 -1.12 -3.87
CA GLU A 92 3.29 -2.02 -2.72
C GLU A 92 3.71 -1.38 -1.40
N ASN A 93 4.88 -0.73 -1.37
CA ASN A 93 5.38 -0.07 -0.17
C ASN A 93 4.45 1.09 0.26
N ILE A 94 3.90 1.86 -0.71
CA ILE A 94 2.89 2.89 -0.43
C ILE A 94 1.62 2.24 0.13
N ALA A 95 1.15 1.16 -0.49
CA ALA A 95 -0.05 0.44 -0.08
C ALA A 95 0.06 -0.15 1.32
N ASP A 96 1.19 -0.77 1.68
CA ASP A 96 1.45 -1.31 3.02
C ASP A 96 1.43 -0.22 4.11
N ASN A 97 2.16 0.88 3.87
CA ASN A 97 2.24 1.98 4.84
C ASN A 97 0.89 2.70 4.98
N GLY A 98 0.19 2.89 3.86
CA GLY A 98 -1.15 3.47 3.84
C GLY A 98 -2.16 2.57 4.55
N GLY A 99 -2.20 1.28 4.20
CA GLY A 99 -3.13 0.30 4.72
C GLY A 99 -3.01 0.09 6.22
N LEU A 100 -1.78 -0.05 6.72
CA LEU A 100 -1.54 -0.14 8.17
C LEU A 100 -2.01 1.12 8.90
N LYS A 101 -1.71 2.30 8.36
CA LYS A 101 -2.13 3.58 8.95
C LYS A 101 -3.65 3.76 8.96
N GLN A 102 -4.35 3.35 7.90
CA GLN A 102 -5.81 3.43 7.87
C GLN A 102 -6.45 2.42 8.81
N SER A 103 -5.93 1.20 8.89
CA SER A 103 -6.48 0.17 9.76
C SER A 103 -6.33 0.48 11.25
N PHE A 104 -5.29 1.24 11.61
CA PHE A 104 -5.03 1.61 13.00
C PHE A 104 -5.89 2.79 13.51
N ARG A 105 -6.44 3.62 12.61
CA ARG A 105 -7.20 4.84 12.96
C ARG A 105 -8.64 4.54 13.33
#